data_AF-A0A6J4NQ08-F1
#
_entry.id   AF-A0A6J4NQ08-F1
#
_cell.length_a   1.000
_cell.length_b   1.000
_cell.length_c   1.000
_cell.angle_alpha   90.00
_cell.angle_beta   90.00
_cell.angle_gamma   90.00
#
_symmetry.space_group_name_H-M   'P 1'
#
loop_
_entity.id
_entity.type
_entity.pdbx_description
1 polymer ?
#
loop_
_entity_poly.entity_id
_entity_poly.type
_entity_poly.pdbx_seq_one_letter_code
_entity_poly.pdbx_strand_id
1 'polypeptide(L)' 'MCASLGLDSHLHALRHYSATELLTAGVDLRTVAGRLGHGGGGATTLRVYAAWVGESDRRASEILGSRMTRPQRRPE' A
#
# COMPACT_ATOMS: atom_id res chain seq x y z
N MET A 1 -19.02 14.75 -10.91
CA MET A 1 -17.56 14.89 -10.83
C MET A 1 -16.82 13.63 -11.32
N CYS A 2 -17.01 12.44 -10.72
CA CYS A 2 -16.37 11.22 -11.27
C CYS A 2 -16.98 10.78 -12.61
N ALA A 3 -18.31 10.78 -12.74
CA ALA A 3 -19.00 10.44 -13.98
C ALA A 3 -18.62 11.33 -15.18
N SER A 4 -18.34 12.62 -14.95
CA SER A 4 -17.88 13.54 -16.01
C SER A 4 -16.48 13.22 -16.52
N LEU A 5 -15.71 12.38 -15.80
CA LEU A 5 -14.41 11.86 -16.21
C LEU A 5 -14.52 10.42 -16.74
N GLY A 6 -15.74 9.87 -16.88
CA GLY A 6 -15.95 8.47 -17.29
C GLY A 6 -15.55 7.44 -16.23
N LEU A 7 -15.45 7.84 -14.96
CA LEU A 7 -15.05 6.96 -13.87
C LEU A 7 -16.27 6.48 -13.07
N ASP A 8 -16.41 5.17 -12.95
CA ASP A 8 -17.34 4.54 -12.01
C ASP A 8 -16.71 4.49 -10.62
N SER A 9 -17.23 5.32 -9.71
CA SER A 9 -16.72 5.47 -8.35
C SER A 9 -17.76 6.12 -7.45
N HIS A 10 -17.50 6.09 -6.15
CA HIS A 10 -18.37 6.68 -5.13
C HIS A 10 -17.52 7.28 -4.00
N LEU A 11 -18.13 8.12 -3.16
CA LEU A 11 -17.40 8.90 -2.15
C LEU A 11 -16.57 8.02 -1.20
N HIS A 12 -17.06 6.84 -0.82
CA HIS A 12 -16.33 5.92 0.06
C HIS A 12 -15.04 5.38 -0.58
N ALA A 13 -14.97 5.29 -1.91
CA ALA A 13 -13.73 4.91 -2.61
C ALA A 13 -12.59 5.90 -2.35
N LEU A 14 -12.87 7.19 -2.14
CA LEU A 14 -11.85 8.17 -1.76
C LEU A 14 -11.25 7.87 -0.38
N ARG A 15 -12.03 7.27 0.53
CA ARG A 15 -11.53 6.82 1.83
C ARG A 15 -10.61 5.60 1.68
N HIS A 16 -10.94 4.67 0.78
CA HIS A 16 -10.03 3.57 0.41
C HIS A 16 -8.72 4.08 -0.16
N TYR A 17 -8.81 4.99 -1.14
CA TYR A 17 -7.66 5.62 -1.77
C TYR A 17 -6.77 6.31 -0.73
N SER A 18 -7.36 7.20 0.08
CA SER A 18 -6.62 7.96 1.10
C SER A 18 -5.88 7.06 2.09
N ALA A 19 -6.50 5.97 2.53
CA ALA A 19 -5.85 5.04 3.44
C ALA A 19 -4.73 4.24 2.76
N THR A 20 -4.96 3.78 1.53
CA THR A 20 -3.94 3.06 0.73
C THR A 20 -2.72 3.95 0.55
N GLU A 21 -2.91 5.21 0.13
CA GLU A 21 -1.82 6.16 -0.09
C GLU A 21 -1.02 6.48 1.17
N LEU A 22 -1.68 6.57 2.34
CA LEU A 22 -0.96 6.75 3.60
C LEU A 22 -0.08 5.54 3.93
N LEU A 23 -0.57 4.32 3.69
CA LEU A 23 0.19 3.10 3.91
C LEU A 23 1.36 2.98 2.92
N THR A 24 1.17 3.30 1.64
CA THR A 24 2.24 3.25 0.62
C THR A 24 3.29 4.35 0.82
N ALA A 25 2.91 5.48 1.43
CA ALA A 25 3.83 6.50 1.90
C ALA A 25 4.62 6.10 3.16
N GLY A 26 4.33 4.94 3.75
CA GLY A 26 5.06 4.38 4.89
C GLY A 26 4.51 4.79 6.27
N VAL A 27 3.32 5.40 6.32
CA VAL A 27 2.63 5.63 7.60
C VAL A 27 2.20 4.28 8.16
N ASP A 28 2.48 4.04 9.44
CA ASP A 28 2.19 2.74 10.05
C ASP A 28 0.69 2.45 10.11
N LEU A 29 0.36 1.15 10.05
CA LEU A 29 -1.02 0.66 10.02
C LEU A 29 -1.86 1.16 11.19
N ARG A 30 -1.27 1.27 12.39
CA ARG A 30 -1.99 1.65 13.60
C ARG A 30 -2.37 3.13 13.56
N THR A 31 -1.47 3.98 13.09
CA THR A 31 -1.73 5.40 12.87
C THR A 31 -2.81 5.60 11.81
N VAL A 32 -2.73 4.93 10.67
CA VAL A 32 -3.78 5.01 9.63
C VAL A 32 -5.13 4.53 10.19
N ALA A 33 -5.15 3.41 10.93
CA ALA A 33 -6.36 2.92 11.58
C ALA A 33 -6.96 3.93 12.58
N GLY A 34 -6.13 4.61 13.37
CA GLY A 34 -6.56 5.67 14.27
C GLY A 34 -7.19 6.85 13.53
N ARG A 35 -6.55 7.32 12.43
CA ARG A 35 -7.09 8.38 11.57
C ARG A 35 -8.44 8.03 10.95
N LEU A 36 -8.66 6.75 10.68
CA LEU A 36 -9.93 6.23 10.16
C LEU A 36 -10.95 5.95 11.28
N GLY A 37 -10.58 6.01 12.55
CA GLY A 37 -11.47 5.66 13.66
C GLY A 37 -11.75 4.15 13.75
N HIS A 38 -10.86 3.31 13.24
CA HIS A 38 -10.99 1.85 13.32
C HIS A 38 -10.45 1.34 14.66
N GLY A 39 -11.33 1.06 15.62
CA GLY A 39 -10.96 0.60 16.96
C GLY A 39 -10.38 -0.83 17.06
N GLY A 40 -10.59 -1.67 16.03
CA GLY A 40 -10.25 -3.09 16.04
C GLY A 40 -8.77 -3.42 15.82
N GLY A 41 -7.83 -2.74 16.49
CA GLY A 41 -6.42 -3.13 16.41
C GLY A 41 -5.67 -2.68 15.14
N GLY A 42 -6.38 -2.26 14.10
CA GLY A 42 -5.88 -2.16 12.73
C GLY A 42 -6.42 -3.25 11.80
N ALA A 43 -7.16 -4.25 12.32
CA ALA A 43 -7.67 -5.38 11.53
C ALA A 43 -8.58 -4.92 10.38
N THR A 44 -9.50 -3.98 10.63
CA THR A 44 -10.36 -3.43 9.57
C THR A 44 -9.55 -2.68 8.52
N THR A 45 -8.57 -1.86 8.93
CA THR A 45 -7.71 -1.13 8.00
C THR A 45 -6.91 -2.09 7.14
N LEU A 46 -6.28 -3.09 7.73
CA LEU A 46 -5.48 -4.06 7.00
C LEU A 46 -6.33 -4.84 5.99
N ARG A 47 -7.50 -5.33 6.44
CA ARG A 47 -8.36 -6.17 5.60
C ARG A 47 -9.04 -5.41 4.46
N VAL A 48 -9.41 -4.15 4.67
CA VAL A 48 -10.32 -3.41 3.77
C VAL A 48 -9.62 -2.27 3.03
N TYR A 49 -8.55 -1.71 3.59
CA TYR A 49 -7.93 -0.48 3.12
C TYR A 49 -6.46 -0.63 2.70
N ALA A 50 -5.79 -1.75 2.98
CA ALA A 50 -4.44 -2.02 2.50
C ALA A 50 -4.46 -2.69 1.12
N ALA A 51 -4.93 -1.94 0.11
CA ALA A 51 -4.96 -2.44 -1.25
C ALA A 51 -3.55 -2.68 -1.81
N TRP A 52 -3.41 -3.65 -2.72
CA TRP A 52 -2.17 -3.88 -3.43
C TRP A 52 -1.86 -2.70 -4.36
N VAL A 53 -0.59 -2.27 -4.37
CA VAL A 53 -0.09 -1.22 -5.26
C VAL A 53 1.19 -1.70 -5.91
N GLY A 54 1.19 -1.79 -7.24
CA GLY A 54 2.32 -2.34 -8.00
C GLY A 54 3.61 -1.56 -7.85
N GLU A 55 3.54 -0.24 -7.60
CA GLU A 55 4.74 0.53 -7.24
C GLU A 55 5.34 0.09 -5.91
N SER A 56 4.51 -0.11 -4.89
CA SER A 56 4.96 -0.57 -3.57
C SER A 56 5.59 -1.95 -3.64
N ASP A 57 5.03 -2.86 -4.44
CA ASP A 57 5.57 -4.19 -4.68
C ASP A 57 6.94 -4.15 -5.38
N ARG A 58 7.08 -3.33 -6.43
CA ARG A 58 8.36 -3.12 -7.11
C ARG A 58 9.42 -2.55 -6.17
N ARG A 59 9.06 -1.54 -5.37
CA ARG A 59 9.94 -0.96 -4.35
C ARG A 59 10.38 -2.00 -3.32
N ALA A 60 9.48 -2.86 -2.88
CA ALA A 60 9.81 -3.96 -1.98
C ALA A 60 10.81 -4.95 -2.63
N SER A 61 10.60 -5.26 -3.91
CA SER A 61 11.50 -6.12 -4.69
C SER A 61 12.90 -5.51 -4.85
N GLU A 62 12.99 -4.21 -5.14
CA GLU A 62 14.25 -3.47 -5.23
C GLU A 62 15.00 -3.45 -3.90
N ILE A 63 14.30 -3.21 -2.79
CA ILE A 63 14.90 -3.27 -1.45
C ILE A 63 15.49 -4.65 -1.18
N LEU A 64 14.75 -5.72 -1.46
CA LEU A 64 15.26 -7.08 -1.30
C LEU A 64 16.47 -7.33 -2.20
N GLY A 65 16.37 -6.99 -3.49
CA GLY A 65 17.45 -7.15 -4.45
C GLY A 65 18.74 -6.42 -4.03
N SER A 66 18.62 -5.22 -3.44
CA SER A 66 19.77 -4.44 -2.95
C SER A 66 20.52 -5.09 -1.79
N ARG A 67 19.87 -6.00 -1.05
CA ARG A 67 20.43 -6.69 0.12
C ARG A 67 21.01 -8.07 -0.22
N MET A 68 20.76 -8.57 -1.43
CA MET A 68 21.23 -9.89 -1.86
C MET A 68 22.61 -9.78 -2.53
N THR A 69 23.60 -10.47 -1.99
CA THR A 69 24.90 -10.64 -2.68
C THR A 69 24.75 -11.66 -3.79
N ARG A 70 25.02 -11.27 -5.03
CA ARG A 70 25.06 -12.21 -6.15
C ARG A 70 26.24 -13.19 -5.96
N PRO A 71 26.03 -14.51 -6.05
CA PRO A 71 27.11 -15.48 -5.99
C PRO A 71 28.16 -15.18 -7.07
N GLN A 72 29.43 -15.13 -6.68
CA GLN A 72 30.53 -15.00 -7.63
C GLN A 72 30.50 -16.23 -8.55
N ARG A 73 30.42 -16.03 -9.86
CA ARG A 73 30.56 -17.14 -10.81
C ARG A 73 31.98 -17.67 -10.67
N ARG A 74 32.13 -18.96 -10.34
CA ARG A 74 33.44 -19.61 -10.29
C ARG A 74 33.99 -19.61 -11.72
N PRO A 75 35.22 -19.10 -11.97
CA PRO A 75 35.85 -19.27 -13.27
C PRO A 75 36.11 -20.76 -13.51
N GLU A 76 35.89 -21.20 -14.75
CA GLU A 76 36.23 -22.55 -15.23
C GLU A 76 37.74 -22.72 -15.38
#